data_AF-A0A3C1RZZ3-F1
#
_entry.id   AF-A0A3C1RZZ3-F1
#
_cell.length_a   1.000
_cell.length_b   1.000
_cell.length_c   1.000
_cell.angle_alpha   90.00
_cell.angle_beta   90.00
_cell.angle_gamma   90.00
#
_symmetry.space_group_name_H-M   'P 1'
#
loop_
_entity.id
_entity.type
_entity.pdbx_description
1 polymer ?
#
loop_
_entity_poly.entity_id
_entity_poly.type
_entity_poly.pdbx_seq_one_letter_code
_entity_poly.pdbx_strand_id
1 'polypeptide(L)'
;MYGSIILAGILLKLGGIGIVRLSKYIHACTFSDWILVIRLLGILLVGGTCLFVTDIKKIIAFSSVSHIGLAIFLMAFRIKNTL
;
A
#
# COMPACT_ATOMS: atom_id res chain seq x y z
N MET A 1 -17.80 19.36 0.90
CA MET A 1 -17.59 17.91 1.08
C MET A 1 -16.72 17.25 0.01
N TYR A 2 -16.83 17.63 -1.27
CA TYR A 2 -15.99 17.07 -2.34
C TYR A 2 -14.48 17.29 -2.16
N GLY A 3 -14.07 18.44 -1.61
CA GLY A 3 -12.65 18.76 -1.37
C GLY A 3 -11.92 17.76 -0.47
N SER A 4 -12.57 17.25 0.58
CA SER A 4 -11.97 16.28 1.51
C SER A 4 -11.77 14.90 0.86
N ILE A 5 -12.70 14.47 0.01
CA ILE A 5 -12.64 13.18 -0.70
C ILE A 5 -11.51 13.21 -1.74
N ILE A 6 -11.38 14.33 -2.45
CA ILE A 6 -10.32 14.55 -3.44
C ILE A 6 -8.96 14.58 -2.74
N LEU A 7 -8.82 15.37 -1.67
CA LEU A 7 -7.56 15.48 -0.94
C LEU A 7 -7.13 14.13 -0.35
N ALA A 8 -8.05 13.33 0.20
CA ALA A 8 -7.76 11.99 0.69
C ALA A 8 -7.26 11.05 -0.43
N GLY A 9 -7.85 11.13 -1.63
CA GLY A 9 -7.39 10.37 -2.79
C GLY A 9 -5.99 10.78 -3.28
N ILE A 10 -5.69 12.08 -3.27
CA ILE A 10 -4.35 12.60 -3.63
C ILE A 10 -3.31 12.18 -2.59
N LEU A 11 -3.60 12.30 -1.30
CA LEU A 11 -2.68 11.88 -0.23
C LEU A 11 -2.34 10.39 -0.32
N LEU A 12 -3.32 9.55 -0.68
CA LEU A 12 -3.12 8.11 -0.78
C LEU A 12 -2.20 7.74 -1.97
N LYS A 13 -2.33 8.44 -3.10
CA LYS A 13 -1.45 8.26 -4.27
C LYS A 13 -0.05 8.81 -4.01
N LEU A 14 0.08 10.02 -3.48
CA LEU A 14 1.38 10.63 -3.16
C LEU A 14 2.12 9.89 -2.05
N GLY A 15 1.40 9.44 -1.02
CA GLY A 15 1.93 8.61 0.06
C GLY A 15 2.49 7.29 -0.47
N GLY A 16 1.81 6.62 -1.40
CA GLY A 16 2.31 5.42 -2.06
C GLY A 16 3.66 5.64 -2.77
N ILE A 17 3.79 6.73 -3.53
CA ILE A 17 5.06 7.10 -4.19
C ILE A 17 6.15 7.43 -3.15
N GLY A 18 5.80 8.11 -2.07
CA GLY A 18 6.72 8.45 -0.97
C GLY A 18 7.31 7.20 -0.32
N ILE A 19 6.47 6.20 -0.04
CA ILE A 19 6.89 4.94 0.58
C ILE A 19 7.79 4.14 -0.37
N VAL A 20 7.54 4.16 -1.69
CA VAL A 20 8.43 3.50 -2.68
C VAL A 20 9.81 4.17 -2.69
N ARG A 21 9.88 5.51 -2.66
CA ARG A 21 11.15 6.24 -2.58
C ARG A 21 11.90 5.94 -1.29
N LEU A 22 11.23 6.00 -0.14
CA LEU A 22 11.83 5.67 1.14
C LEU A 22 12.32 4.21 1.17
N SER A 23 11.60 3.25 0.57
CA SER A 23 12.03 1.84 0.57
C SER A 23 13.41 1.61 -0.06
N LYS A 24 13.79 2.41 -1.06
CA LYS A 24 15.14 2.35 -1.65
C LYS A 24 16.22 2.81 -0.67
N TYR A 25 15.94 3.80 0.16
CA TYR A 25 16.87 4.29 1.18
C TYR A 25 16.91 3.37 2.40
N ILE A 26 15.78 2.80 2.81
CA ILE A 26 15.67 1.91 3.98
C ILE A 26 16.33 0.55 3.72
N HIS A 27 16.57 0.16 2.46
CA HIS A 27 17.28 -1.08 2.13
C HIS A 27 18.72 -1.13 2.69
N ALA A 28 19.32 0.02 3.03
CA ALA A 28 20.59 0.07 3.76
C ALA A 28 20.49 -0.40 5.24
N CYS A 29 19.29 -0.66 5.76
CA CYS A 29 19.06 -1.12 7.12
C CYS A 29 18.71 -2.63 7.17
N THR A 30 19.25 -3.32 8.18
CA THR A 30 19.07 -4.77 8.43
C THR A 30 17.63 -5.24 8.67
N PHE A 31 16.69 -4.32 8.91
CA PHE A 31 15.27 -4.63 9.17
C PHE A 31 14.39 -4.74 7.90
N SER A 32 14.99 -4.70 6.70
CA SER A 32 14.23 -4.66 5.43
C SER A 32 13.26 -5.84 5.26
N ASP A 33 13.64 -7.03 5.72
CA ASP A 33 12.83 -8.26 5.60
C ASP A 33 11.58 -8.24 6.48
N TRP A 34 11.73 -7.80 7.73
CA TRP A 34 10.60 -7.66 8.66
C TRP A 34 9.59 -6.65 8.15
N ILE A 35 10.07 -5.55 7.58
CA ILE A 35 9.22 -4.51 6.99
C ILE A 35 8.45 -5.07 5.78
N LEU A 36 9.08 -5.92 4.97
CA LEU A 36 8.43 -6.55 3.82
C LEU A 36 7.26 -7.45 4.26
N VAL A 37 7.42 -8.22 5.34
CA VAL A 37 6.37 -9.08 5.92
C VAL A 37 5.21 -8.25 6.46
N ILE A 38 5.49 -7.17 7.20
CA ILE A 38 4.45 -6.28 7.75
C ILE A 38 3.61 -5.65 6.63
N ARG A 39 4.25 -5.26 5.52
CA ARG A 39 3.56 -4.71 4.35
C ARG A 39 2.61 -5.72 3.72
N LEU A 40 3.05 -6.96 3.56
CA LEU A 40 2.21 -8.02 3.01
C LEU A 40 1.03 -8.34 3.92
N LEU A 41 1.26 -8.39 5.24
CA LEU A 41 0.22 -8.58 6.25
C LEU A 41 -0.83 -7.46 6.18
N GLY A 42 -0.40 -6.20 6.07
CA GLY A 42 -1.29 -5.05 5.94
C GLY A 42 -2.20 -5.10 4.70
N ILE A 43 -1.65 -5.50 3.55
CA ILE A 43 -2.44 -5.67 2.32
C ILE A 43 -3.46 -6.79 2.49
N LEU A 44 -3.08 -7.90 3.12
CA LEU A 44 -3.96 -9.03 3.39
C LEU A 44 -5.13 -8.64 4.31
N LEU A 45 -4.85 -7.87 5.36
CA LEU A 45 -5.87 -7.37 6.29
C LEU A 45 -6.86 -6.44 5.58
N VAL A 46 -6.37 -5.50 4.76
CA VAL A 46 -7.22 -4.60 3.97
C VAL A 46 -8.06 -5.38 2.96
N GLY A 47 -7.47 -6.36 2.27
CA GLY A 47 -8.20 -7.26 1.37
C GLY A 47 -9.28 -8.08 2.08
N GLY A 48 -8.98 -8.62 3.28
CA GLY A 48 -9.94 -9.33 4.12
C GLY A 48 -11.10 -8.44 4.56
N THR A 49 -10.83 -7.20 4.98
CA THR A 49 -11.90 -6.25 5.36
C THR A 49 -12.84 -5.92 4.20
N CYS A 50 -12.38 -6.00 2.95
CA CYS A 50 -13.22 -5.77 1.77
C CYS A 50 -14.39 -6.76 1.67
N LEU A 51 -14.21 -8.00 2.14
CA LEU A 51 -15.26 -9.04 2.11
C LEU A 51 -16.39 -8.77 3.11
N PHE A 52 -16.11 -8.05 4.20
CA PHE A 52 -17.08 -7.77 5.26
C PHE A 52 -17.78 -6.42 5.08
N VAL A 53 -17.41 -5.62 4.07
CA VAL A 53 -18.03 -4.32 3.78
C VAL A 53 -19.24 -4.52 2.87
N THR A 54 -20.40 -4.00 3.27
CA THR A 54 -21.68 -4.09 2.53
C THR A 54 -21.93 -2.90 1.59
N ASP A 55 -21.27 -1.76 1.82
CA ASP A 55 -21.43 -0.54 1.03
C ASP A 55 -20.66 -0.59 -0.31
N ILE A 56 -21.36 -0.66 -1.45
CA ILE A 56 -20.77 -0.77 -2.80
C ILE A 56 -19.69 0.31 -3.07
N LYS A 57 -19.94 1.57 -2.69
CA LYS A 57 -18.96 2.66 -2.88
C LYS A 57 -17.67 2.44 -2.08
N LYS A 58 -17.77 1.86 -0.88
CA LYS A 58 -16.61 1.56 -0.04
C LYS A 58 -15.86 0.33 -0.55
N ILE A 59 -16.56 -0.70 -1.04
CA ILE A 59 -15.94 -1.89 -1.65
C ILE A 59 -15.01 -1.48 -2.80
N ILE A 60 -15.47 -0.59 -3.68
CA ILE A 60 -14.67 -0.08 -4.82
C ILE A 60 -13.42 0.67 -4.33
N ALA A 61 -13.57 1.48 -3.28
CA ALA A 61 -12.45 2.20 -2.69
C ALA A 61 -11.41 1.24 -2.06
N PHE A 62 -11.85 0.31 -1.21
CA PHE A 62 -10.98 -0.66 -0.53
C PHE A 62 -10.27 -1.61 -1.51
N SER A 63 -10.97 -2.07 -2.56
CA SER A 63 -10.37 -2.88 -3.62
C SER A 63 -9.22 -2.14 -4.33
N SER A 64 -9.40 -0.86 -4.67
CA SER A 64 -8.35 -0.05 -5.31
C SER A 64 -7.12 0.17 -4.42
N VAL A 65 -7.31 0.31 -3.10
CA VAL A 65 -6.21 0.44 -2.12
C VAL A 65 -5.42 -0.86 -2.04
N SER A 66 -6.09 -2.01 -2.01
CA SER A 66 -5.42 -3.31 -1.98
C SER A 66 -4.57 -3.57 -3.24
N HIS A 67 -5.07 -3.20 -4.42
CA HIS A 67 -4.36 -3.35 -5.69
C HIS A 67 -3.10 -2.46 -5.77
N ILE A 68 -3.20 -1.20 -5.34
CA ILE A 68 -2.05 -0.28 -5.28
C ILE A 68 -1.04 -0.77 -4.23
N GLY A 69 -1.50 -1.24 -3.07
CA GLY A 69 -0.66 -1.81 -2.03
C GLY A 69 0.14 -3.02 -2.52
N LEU A 70 -0.49 -3.92 -3.27
CA LEU A 70 0.16 -5.07 -3.89
C LEU A 70 1.24 -4.65 -4.91
N ALA A 71 0.94 -3.68 -5.78
CA ALA A 71 1.92 -3.17 -6.75
C ALA A 71 3.16 -2.57 -6.06
N ILE A 72 2.96 -1.87 -4.95
CA ILE A 72 4.04 -1.29 -4.14
C ILE A 72 4.87 -2.40 -3.47
N PHE A 73 4.22 -3.45 -2.94
CA PHE A 73 4.92 -4.61 -2.38
C PHE A 73 5.80 -5.29 -3.43
N LEU A 74 5.25 -5.55 -4.62
CA LEU A 74 5.99 -6.17 -5.72
C LEU A 74 7.19 -5.32 -6.16
N MET A 75 7.02 -3.99 -6.23
CA MET A 75 8.12 -3.07 -6.52
C MET A 75 9.23 -3.16 -5.47
N ALA A 76 8.88 -3.17 -4.18
CA ALA A 76 9.83 -3.29 -3.07
C ALA A 76 10.54 -4.66 -3.06
N PHE A 77 9.80 -5.75 -3.29
CA PHE A 77 10.35 -7.09 -3.41
C PHE A 77 11.33 -7.21 -4.59
N ARG A 78 11.01 -6.60 -5.73
CA ARG A 78 11.87 -6.59 -6.91
C ARG A 78 13.18 -5.83 -6.67
N ILE A 79 13.15 -4.72 -5.92
CA ILE A 79 14.35 -3.96 -5.54
C ILE A 79 15.26 -4.82 -4.66
N LYS A 80 14.70 -5.53 -3.67
CA LYS A 80 15.47 -6.46 -2.83
C LYS A 80 16.12 -7.58 -3.65
N ASN A 81 15.45 -8.14 -4.65
CA ASN A 81 15.99 -9.25 -5.46
C ASN A 81 17.05 -8.81 -6.51
N THR A 82 17.24 -7.50 -6.70
CA THR A 82 18.21 -6.95 -7.67
C THR A 82 19.53 -6.53 -7.01
N LEU A 83 19.57 -6.48 -5.68
CA LEU A 83 20.76 -6.23 -4.85
C LEU A 83 21.26 -7.54 -4.25
#